data_AF-A0A7X5N1X8-F1
#
_entry.id   AF-A0A7X5N1X8-F1
#
_cell.length_a   1.000
_cell.length_b   1.000
_cell.length_c   1.000
_cell.angle_alpha   90.00
_cell.angle_beta   90.00
_cell.angle_gamma   90.00
#
_symmetry.space_group_name_H-M   'P 1'
#
loop_
_entity.id
_entity.type
_entity.pdbx_description
1 polymer ?
#
loop_
_entity_poly.entity_id
_entity_poly.type
_entity_poly.pdbx_seq_one_letter_code
_entity_poly.pdbx_strand_id
1 'polypeptide(L)' 'MDLASLSAFVAIAESGSFSAAGEALHLTQPAVSKRIA' A
#
# COMPACT_ATOMS: atom_id res chain seq x y z
N MET A 1 11.20 -6.70 -5.94
CA MET A 1 9.80 -6.29 -5.90
C MET A 1 8.95 -7.54 -6.01
N ASP A 2 8.15 -7.83 -4.99
CA ASP A 2 7.22 -8.96 -4.99
C ASP A 2 5.79 -8.50 -5.30
N LEU A 3 4.83 -9.44 -5.35
CA LEU A 3 3.44 -9.13 -5.64
C LEU A 3 2.81 -8.21 -4.58
N ALA A 4 3.21 -8.33 -3.31
CA ALA A 4 2.68 -7.52 -2.23
C ALA A 4 3.14 -6.05 -2.32
N SER A 5 4.39 -5.82 -2.73
CA SER A 5 4.91 -4.50 -3.08
C SER A 5 4.16 -3.88 -4.25
N LEU A 6 3.88 -4.66 -5.30
CA LEU A 6 3.16 -4.17 -6.48
C LEU A 6 1.71 -3.81 -6.16
N SER A 7 1.00 -4.66 -5.42
CA SER A 7 -0.37 -4.36 -4.96
C SER A 7 -0.43 -3.12 -4.07
N ALA A 8 0.54 -2.95 -3.17
CA ALA A 8 0.64 -1.76 -2.34
C ALA A 8 0.88 -0.49 -3.18
N PHE A 9 1.76 -0.57 -4.19
CA PHE A 9 2.03 0.53 -5.10
C PHE A 9 0.79 0.97 -5.88
N VAL A 10 0.06 0.01 -6.48
CA VAL A 10 -1.18 0.29 -7.21
C VAL A 10 -2.24 0.91 -6.31
N ALA A 11 -2.47 0.34 -5.11
CA ALA A 11 -3.45 0.89 -4.17
C ALA A 11 -3.13 2.32 -3.72
N ILE A 12 -1.84 2.66 -3.53
CA ILE A 12 -1.42 4.04 -3.24
C ILE A 12 -1.72 4.95 -4.43
N ALA A 13 -1.41 4.51 -5.66
CA ALA A 13 -1.64 5.30 -6.86
C ALA A 13 -3.13 5.56 -7.12
N GLU A 14 -3.99 4.56 -6.90
CA GLU A 14 -5.44 4.67 -7.07
C GLU A 14 -6.10 5.55 -5.99
N SER A 15 -5.65 5.42 -4.73
CA SER A 15 -6.23 6.16 -3.60
C SER A 15 -5.60 7.53 -3.37
N GLY A 16 -4.40 7.78 -3.91
CA GLY A 16 -3.61 8.99 -3.63
C GLY A 16 -3.13 9.11 -2.18
N SER A 17 -3.29 8.07 -1.34
CA SER A 17 -3.02 8.13 0.09
C SER A 17 -2.55 6.79 0.65
N PHE A 18 -1.45 6.81 1.41
CA PHE A 18 -0.94 5.61 2.09
C PHE A 18 -1.93 5.06 3.13
N SER A 19 -2.66 5.94 3.82
CA SER A 19 -3.65 5.51 4.81
C SER A 19 -4.83 4.81 4.16
N ALA A 20 -5.37 5.38 3.08
CA ALA A 20 -6.47 4.80 2.32
C ALA A 20 -6.06 3.48 1.63
N ALA A 21 -4.84 3.38 1.11
CA ALA A 21 -4.28 2.14 0.60
C ALA A 21 -4.17 1.05 1.68
N GLY A 22 -3.86 1.43 2.92
CA GLY A 22 -3.85 0.52 4.07
C GLY A 22 -5.24 -0.05 4.34
N GLU A 23 -6.25 0.81 4.38
CA GLU A 23 -7.65 0.40 4.56
C GLU A 23 -8.11 -0.57 3.45
N ALA A 24 -7.81 -0.25 2.19
CA ALA A 24 -8.17 -1.07 1.03
C ALA A 24 -7.48 -2.45 1.02
N LEU A 25 -6.28 -2.56 1.58
CA LEU A 25 -5.50 -3.79 1.63
C LEU A 25 -5.61 -4.54 2.97
N HIS A 26 -6.44 -4.05 3.90
CA HIS A 26 -6.54 -4.57 5.27
C HIS A 26 -5.19 -4.59 6.01
N LEU A 27 -4.44 -3.50 5.87
CA LEU A 27 -3.13 -3.29 6.47
C LEU A 27 -3.09 -1.96 7.21
N THR A 28 -2.13 -1.83 8.11
CA THR A 28 -1.82 -0.52 8.69
C THR A 28 -1.02 0.31 7.69
N GLN A 29 -1.17 1.63 7.75
CA GLN A 29 -0.39 2.56 6.92
C GLN A 29 1.14 2.33 7.01
N PRO A 30 1.74 2.05 8.20
CA PRO A 30 3.17 1.72 8.29
C PRO A 30 3.55 0.41 7.58
N ALA A 31 2.68 -0.60 7.61
CA ALA A 31 2.90 -1.85 6.90
C ALA A 31 2.90 -1.66 5.38
N VAL A 32 2.02 -0.79 4.87
CA VAL A 32 2.03 -0.38 3.45
C VAL A 32 3.32 0.35 3.10
N SER A 33 3.74 1.32 3.92
CA SER A 33 4.98 2.08 3.69
C SER A 33 6.21 1.17 3.60
N LYS A 34 6.29 0.17 4.49
CA LYS A 34 7.38 -0.82 4.50
C LYS A 34 7.45 -1.70 3.25
N ARG A 35 6.35 -1.86 2.51
CA ARG A 35 6.31 -2.68 1.27
C ARG A 35 6.87 -1.96 0.05
N ILE A 36 6.96 -0.64 0.07
CA ILE A 36 7.46 0.18 -1.05
C ILE A 36 8.89 0.69 -0.80
N ALA A 37 9.30 0.81 0.47
CA ALA A 37 10.67 1.16 0.88
C ALA A 37 11.65 0.02 0.58
#